data_AF-A0A520MBF1-F1
#
_entry.id   AF-A0A520MBF1-F1
#
_cell.length_a   1.000
_cell.length_b   1.000
_cell.length_c   1.000
_cell.angle_alpha   90.00
_cell.angle_beta   90.00
_cell.angle_gamma   90.00
#
_symmetry.space_group_name_H-M   'P 1'
#
loop_
_entity.id
_entity.type
_entity.pdbx_description
1 polymer ?
#
loop_
_entity_poly.entity_id
_entity_poly.type
_entity_poly.pdbx_seq_one_letter_code
_entity_poly.pdbx_strand_id
1 'polypeptide(L)'
;MVEIILYTGLLYLIQLILEGQLKRMGSNKAERAHKAVHNLRESLPIFLAFAILSIVFEADQNISLAVYWLITRVVYAIIYISGLGLKPAAEGSTYEPQPIRGAVWATSVVLLVMMGLNLV
;
A
#
# COMPACT_ATOMS: atom_id res chain seq x y z
N MET A 1 12.74 13.19 -0.86
CA MET A 1 12.34 12.02 -1.69
C MET A 1 13.12 10.74 -1.36
N VAL A 2 14.47 10.78 -1.33
CA VAL A 2 15.30 9.59 -1.04
C VAL A 2 14.91 8.87 0.26
N GLU A 3 14.71 9.60 1.35
CA GLU A 3 14.25 9.03 2.62
C GLU A 3 12.90 8.30 2.49
N ILE A 4 11.96 8.84 1.70
CA ILE A 4 10.64 8.25 1.48
C ILE A 4 10.77 6.93 0.69
N ILE A 5 11.68 6.88 -0.30
CA ILE A 5 12.00 5.65 -1.01
C ILE A 5 12.54 4.60 -0.03
N LEU A 6 13.46 4.98 0.85
CA LEU A 6 14.03 4.09 1.87
C LEU A 6 12.97 3.59 2.85
N TYR A 7 12.10 4.47 3.36
CA TYR A 7 11.00 4.07 4.24
C TYR A 7 9.97 3.19 3.54
N THR A 8 9.74 3.39 2.25
CA THR A 8 8.88 2.50 1.44
C THR A 8 9.50 1.11 1.31
N GLY A 9 10.81 1.04 1.07
CA GLY A 9 11.56 -0.22 1.06
C GLY A 9 11.51 -0.93 2.42
N LEU A 10 11.68 -0.18 3.51
CA LEU A 10 11.57 -0.70 4.88
C LEU A 10 10.16 -1.25 5.15
N LEU A 11 9.11 -0.52 4.77
CA LEU A 11 7.72 -0.97 4.90
C LEU A 11 7.50 -2.28 4.13
N TYR A 12 8.01 -2.39 2.90
CA TYR A 12 7.91 -3.61 2.10
C TYR A 12 8.60 -4.80 2.78
N LEU A 13 9.80 -4.61 3.32
CA LEU A 13 10.52 -5.64 4.07
C LEU A 13 9.78 -6.06 5.34
N ILE A 14 9.24 -5.11 6.10
CA ILE A 14 8.44 -5.38 7.30
C ILE A 14 7.23 -6.24 6.95
N GLN A 15 6.50 -5.91 5.87
CA GLN A 15 5.32 -6.69 5.48
C GLN A 15 5.70 -8.10 4.99
N LEU A 16 6.82 -8.26 4.26
CA LEU A 16 7.33 -9.58 3.86
C LEU A 16 7.68 -10.47 5.06
N ILE A 17 8.39 -9.90 6.05
CA ILE A 17 8.75 -10.62 7.27
C ILE A 17 7.48 -11.00 8.03
N LEU A 18 6.55 -10.05 8.20
CA LEU A 18 5.28 -10.26 8.89
C LEU A 18 4.46 -11.38 8.24
N GLU A 19 4.30 -11.35 6.91
CA GLU A 19 3.64 -12.41 6.14
C GLU A 19 4.30 -13.78 6.42
N GLY A 20 5.62 -13.85 6.32
CA GLY A 20 6.38 -15.08 6.56
C GLY A 20 6.18 -15.63 7.98
N GLN A 21 6.19 -14.77 8.99
CA GLN A 21 5.95 -15.17 10.38
C GLN A 21 4.50 -15.64 10.58
N LEU A 22 3.50 -14.90 10.07
CA LEU A 22 2.09 -15.28 10.18
C LEU A 22 1.80 -16.62 9.53
N LYS A 23 2.42 -16.90 8.38
CA LYS A 23 2.32 -18.19 7.68
C LYS A 23 2.91 -19.33 8.51
N ARG A 24 4.10 -19.13 9.11
CA ARG A 24 4.73 -20.12 9.99
C ARG A 24 3.91 -20.43 11.23
N MET A 25 3.21 -19.44 11.77
CA MET A 25 2.31 -19.61 12.93
C MET A 25 0.95 -20.22 12.58
N GLY A 26 0.65 -20.52 11.32
CA GLY A 26 -0.67 -21.00 10.90
C GLY A 26 -1.80 -19.99 11.16
N SER A 27 -1.49 -18.69 11.20
CA SER A 27 -2.46 -17.65 11.52
C SER A 27 -3.49 -17.48 10.41
N ASN A 28 -4.77 -17.33 10.78
CA ASN A 28 -5.84 -16.92 9.87
C ASN A 28 -5.65 -15.53 9.22
N LYS A 29 -4.65 -14.75 9.67
CA LYS A 29 -4.27 -13.46 9.08
C LYS A 29 -3.25 -13.59 7.95
N ALA A 30 -2.60 -14.74 7.79
CA ALA A 30 -1.51 -14.95 6.84
C ALA A 30 -1.92 -14.62 5.40
N GLU A 31 -3.11 -15.07 4.98
CA GLU A 31 -3.63 -14.80 3.63
C GLU A 31 -3.88 -13.31 3.38
N ARG A 32 -4.37 -12.57 4.39
CA ARG A 32 -4.57 -11.12 4.25
C ARG A 32 -3.25 -10.36 4.26
N ALA A 33 -2.25 -10.82 5.01
CA ALA A 33 -0.90 -10.28 4.95
C ALA A 33 -0.25 -10.50 3.58
N HIS A 34 -0.41 -11.69 3.01
CA HIS A 34 0.04 -11.99 1.64
C HIS A 34 -0.57 -11.03 0.62
N LYS A 35 -1.90 -10.83 0.67
CA LYS A 35 -2.60 -9.89 -0.23
C LYS A 35 -2.18 -8.43 -0.01
N ALA A 36 -1.89 -8.03 1.22
CA ALA A 36 -1.39 -6.69 1.52
C ALA A 36 0.00 -6.44 0.91
N VAL A 37 0.92 -7.39 1.08
CA VAL A 37 2.27 -7.36 0.47
C VAL A 37 2.16 -7.34 -1.05
N HIS A 38 1.31 -8.19 -1.62
CA HIS A 38 1.10 -8.26 -3.06
C HIS A 38 0.61 -6.92 -3.62
N ASN A 39 -0.37 -6.28 -2.97
CA ASN A 39 -0.87 -4.98 -3.39
C ASN A 39 0.19 -3.87 -3.34
N LEU A 40 1.03 -3.87 -2.30
CA LEU A 40 2.17 -2.93 -2.23
C LEU A 40 3.15 -3.18 -3.38
N ARG A 41 3.45 -4.46 -3.68
CA ARG A 41 4.33 -4.85 -4.79
C ARG A 41 3.82 -4.38 -6.14
N GLU A 42 2.52 -4.41 -6.39
CA GLU A 42 1.93 -3.91 -7.65
C GLU A 42 2.13 -2.40 -7.84
N SER A 43 2.03 -1.63 -6.75
CA SER A 43 2.15 -0.16 -6.80
C SER A 43 3.60 0.33 -6.74
N LEU A 44 4.52 -0.51 -6.25
CA LEU A 44 5.90 -0.13 -5.97
C LEU A 44 6.69 0.34 -7.21
N PRO A 45 6.63 -0.33 -8.38
CA PRO A 45 7.35 0.13 -9.56
C PRO A 45 6.94 1.52 -10.01
N ILE A 46 5.64 1.82 -9.98
CA ILE A 46 5.09 3.13 -10.36
C ILE A 46 5.55 4.21 -9.37
N PHE A 47 5.44 3.93 -8.07
CA PHE A 47 5.92 4.84 -7.04
C PHE A 47 7.41 5.14 -7.18
N LEU A 48 8.25 4.11 -7.37
CA LEU A 48 9.70 4.27 -7.52
C LEU A 48 10.04 5.08 -8.78
N ALA A 49 9.37 4.83 -9.90
CA ALA A 49 9.56 5.60 -11.13
C ALA A 49 9.25 7.09 -10.90
N PHE A 50 8.08 7.43 -10.34
CA PHE A 50 7.72 8.82 -10.08
C PHE A 50 8.61 9.46 -9.01
N ALA A 51 9.00 8.73 -7.98
CA ALA A 51 9.90 9.22 -6.94
C ALA A 51 11.29 9.55 -7.50
N ILE A 52 11.86 8.69 -8.34
CA ILE A 52 13.15 8.93 -8.99
C ILE A 52 13.04 10.11 -9.96
N LEU A 53 12.02 10.17 -10.82
CA LEU A 53 11.80 11.29 -11.73
C LEU A 53 11.60 12.61 -10.98
N SER A 54 10.95 12.60 -9.82
CA SER A 54 10.81 13.80 -8.99
C SER A 54 12.15 14.31 -8.45
N ILE A 55 13.15 13.44 -8.27
CA ILE A 55 14.51 13.86 -7.92
C ILE A 55 15.19 14.49 -9.15
N VAL A 56 15.06 13.85 -10.32
CA VAL A 56 15.70 14.31 -11.58
C VAL A 56 15.14 15.66 -12.03
N PHE A 57 13.83 15.88 -11.90
CA PHE A 57 13.14 17.09 -12.33
C PHE A 57 12.93 18.11 -11.21
N GLU A 58 13.53 17.89 -10.02
CA GLU A 58 13.41 18.81 -8.87
C GLU A 58 11.93 19.13 -8.52
N ALA A 59 11.04 18.14 -8.64
CA ALA A 59 9.61 18.29 -8.44
C ALA A 59 9.23 18.23 -6.95
N ASP A 60 9.61 19.25 -6.18
CA ASP A 60 9.48 19.28 -4.72
C ASP A 60 8.03 19.11 -4.21
N GLN A 61 7.02 19.55 -4.97
CA GLN A 61 5.61 19.33 -4.59
C GLN A 61 5.27 17.84 -4.40
N ASN A 62 5.97 16.93 -5.10
CA ASN A 62 5.76 15.48 -4.98
C ASN A 62 6.24 14.90 -3.65
N ILE A 63 7.04 15.62 -2.86
CA ILE A 63 7.47 15.16 -1.54
C ILE A 63 6.24 14.93 -0.64
N SER A 64 5.32 15.88 -0.59
CA SER A 64 4.12 15.78 0.24
C SER A 64 3.21 14.62 -0.21
N LEU A 65 3.00 14.48 -1.52
CA LEU A 65 2.21 13.40 -2.11
C LEU A 65 2.82 12.03 -1.83
N ALA A 66 4.15 11.89 -1.91
CA ALA A 66 4.86 10.65 -1.61
C ALA A 66 4.74 10.26 -0.12
N VAL A 67 4.79 11.24 0.79
CA VAL A 67 4.54 11.00 2.23
C VAL A 67 3.10 10.53 2.47
N TYR A 68 2.11 11.23 1.91
CA TYR A 68 0.71 10.82 2.04
C TYR A 68 0.48 9.43 1.43
N TRP A 69 1.11 9.15 0.30
CA TRP A 69 1.03 7.83 -0.32
C TRP A 69 1.58 6.76 0.61
N LEU A 70 2.76 6.97 1.20
CA LEU A 70 3.36 6.04 2.16
C LEU A 70 2.45 5.82 3.38
N ILE A 71 1.85 6.89 3.93
CA ILE A 71 0.87 6.78 5.03
C ILE A 71 -0.31 5.89 4.61
N THR A 72 -0.88 6.10 3.41
CA THR A 72 -1.98 5.24 2.94
C THR A 72 -1.55 3.77 2.82
N ARG A 73 -0.29 3.47 2.46
CA ARG A 73 0.22 2.09 2.40
C ARG A 73 0.29 1.44 3.78
N VAL A 74 0.75 2.17 4.80
CA VAL A 74 0.75 1.70 6.19
C VAL A 74 -0.68 1.45 6.67
N VAL A 75 -1.56 2.42 6.48
CA VAL A 75 -2.98 2.31 6.89
C VAL A 75 -3.68 1.16 6.18
N TYR A 76 -3.46 1.00 4.86
CA TYR A 76 -4.00 -0.11 4.08
C TYR A 76 -3.57 -1.47 4.64
N ALA A 77 -2.28 -1.64 4.95
CA ALA A 77 -1.76 -2.89 5.50
C ALA A 77 -2.40 -3.21 6.87
N ILE A 78 -2.52 -2.22 7.76
CA ILE A 78 -3.16 -2.39 9.07
C ILE A 78 -4.62 -2.82 8.89
N ILE A 79 -5.40 -2.12 8.07
CA ILE A 79 -6.82 -2.42 7.84
C ILE A 79 -6.99 -3.82 7.26
N TYR A 80 -6.22 -4.16 6.23
CA TYR A 80 -6.40 -5.42 5.53
C TYR A 80 -5.99 -6.61 6.40
N ILE A 81 -4.82 -6.55 7.05
CA ILE A 81 -4.30 -7.66 7.87
C ILE A 81 -5.18 -7.88 9.10
N SER A 82 -5.58 -6.80 9.79
CA SER A 82 -6.46 -6.90 10.96
C SER A 82 -7.86 -7.41 10.63
N GLY A 83 -8.35 -7.18 9.40
CA GLY A 83 -9.74 -7.42 9.02
C GLY A 83 -10.70 -6.31 9.47
N LEU A 84 -10.18 -5.12 9.79
CA LEU A 84 -11.00 -4.00 10.24
C LEU A 84 -12.03 -3.60 9.18
N GLY A 85 -13.32 -3.59 9.55
CA GLY A 85 -14.41 -3.24 8.65
C GLY A 85 -14.72 -4.32 7.58
N LEU A 86 -14.27 -5.56 7.81
CA LEU A 86 -14.70 -6.72 7.02
C LEU A 86 -16.19 -6.99 7.31
N LYS A 87 -16.97 -7.17 6.25
CA LYS A 87 -18.39 -7.52 6.33
C LYS A 87 -18.58 -8.99 5.94
N PRO A 88 -19.60 -9.66 6.51
CA PRO A 88 -19.92 -11.03 6.13
C PRO A 88 -20.26 -11.11 4.65
N ALA A 89 -19.95 -12.25 4.05
CA ALA A 89 -20.33 -12.51 2.67
C ALA A 89 -21.87 -12.56 2.53
N ALA A 90 -22.37 -12.10 1.38
CA ALA A 90 -23.79 -12.23 1.05
C ALA A 90 -24.17 -13.71 0.85
N GLU A 91 -25.45 -14.04 1.03
CA GLU A 91 -25.95 -15.39 0.77
C GLU A 91 -25.59 -15.86 -0.64
N GLY A 92 -24.98 -17.05 -0.74
CA GLY A 92 -24.51 -17.60 -2.01
C GLY A 92 -23.17 -17.03 -2.53
N SER A 93 -22.49 -16.17 -1.77
CA SER A 93 -21.18 -15.61 -2.12
C SER A 93 -20.09 -16.02 -1.13
N THR A 94 -18.86 -16.16 -1.63
CA THR A 94 -17.65 -16.31 -0.79
C THR A 94 -16.91 -14.98 -0.62
N TYR A 95 -17.43 -13.90 -1.22
CA TYR A 95 -16.78 -12.59 -1.18
C TYR A 95 -17.17 -11.83 0.09
N GLU A 96 -16.17 -11.52 0.91
CA GLU A 96 -16.31 -10.67 2.10
C GLU A 96 -15.88 -9.23 1.77
N PRO A 97 -16.83 -8.27 1.64
CA PRO A 97 -16.48 -6.90 1.31
C PRO A 97 -15.78 -6.19 2.46
N GLN A 98 -14.80 -5.34 2.12
CA GLN A 98 -14.10 -4.48 3.07
C GLN A 98 -14.00 -3.05 2.50
N PRO A 99 -15.09 -2.24 2.54
CA PRO A 99 -15.16 -0.97 1.83
C PRO A 99 -14.09 0.05 2.24
N ILE A 100 -13.75 0.10 3.54
CA ILE A 100 -12.74 1.03 4.08
C ILE A 100 -11.37 0.77 3.45
N ARG A 101 -10.99 -0.51 3.28
CA ARG A 101 -9.77 -0.91 2.57
C ARG A 101 -9.78 -0.37 1.14
N GLY A 102 -10.91 -0.51 0.44
CA GLY A 102 -11.09 0.00 -0.92
C GLY A 102 -10.92 1.51 -1.02
N ALA A 103 -11.49 2.28 -0.09
CA ALA A 103 -11.36 3.74 -0.06
C ALA A 103 -9.91 4.20 0.17
N VAL A 104 -9.19 3.56 1.10
CA VAL A 104 -7.77 3.86 1.36
C VAL A 104 -6.90 3.52 0.14
N TRP A 105 -7.18 2.41 -0.54
CA TRP A 105 -6.50 2.05 -1.78
C TRP A 105 -6.76 3.07 -2.89
N ALA A 106 -8.02 3.44 -3.13
CA ALA A 106 -8.38 4.42 -4.15
C ALA A 106 -7.68 5.76 -3.90
N THR A 107 -7.64 6.21 -2.64
CA THR A 107 -6.90 7.41 -2.23
C THR A 107 -5.42 7.34 -2.62
N SER A 108 -4.76 6.19 -2.43
CA SER A 108 -3.35 6.07 -2.85
C SER A 108 -3.16 6.14 -4.35
N VAL A 109 -4.09 5.57 -5.13
CA VAL A 109 -4.02 5.61 -6.59
C VAL A 109 -4.11 7.05 -7.06
N VAL A 110 -5.04 7.83 -6.48
CA VAL A 110 -5.17 9.26 -6.76
C VAL A 110 -3.86 10.00 -6.44
N LEU A 111 -3.20 9.70 -5.32
CA LEU A 111 -1.90 10.30 -4.97
C LEU A 111 -0.80 9.97 -5.99
N LEU A 112 -0.74 8.73 -6.50
CA LEU A 112 0.20 8.36 -7.56
C LEU A 112 -0.09 9.10 -8.87
N VAL A 113 -1.37 9.23 -9.24
CA VAL A 113 -1.77 10.00 -10.43
C VAL A 113 -1.34 11.46 -10.29
N MET A 114 -1.57 12.10 -9.14
CA MET A 114 -1.11 13.46 -8.90
C MET A 114 0.41 13.60 -9.00
N MET A 115 1.17 12.63 -8.47
CA MET A 115 2.63 12.64 -8.63
C MET A 115 3.05 12.60 -10.09
N GLY A 116 2.39 11.76 -10.90
CA GLY A 116 2.64 11.67 -12.34
C GLY A 116 2.30 12.96 -13.08
N LEU A 117 1.18 13.61 -12.75
CA LEU A 117 0.77 14.88 -13.35
C LEU A 117 1.75 16.02 -13.05
N ASN A 118 2.37 16.03 -11.88
CA ASN A 118 3.36 17.02 -11.50
C ASN A 118 4.72 16.86 -12.22
N LEU A 119 4.90 15.81 -13.02
CA LEU A 119 6.13 15.53 -13.79
C LEU A 119 6.01 15.93 -15.27
N VAL A 120 4.86 16.46 -15.69
CA VAL A 120 4.57 16.92 -17.06
C VAL A 120 4.26 18.40 -17.02
#